data_AF-A0A447TMC9-F1
#
_entry.id   AF-A0A447TMC9-F1
#
_cell.length_a   1.000
_cell.length_b   1.000
_cell.length_c   1.000
_cell.angle_alpha   90.00
_cell.angle_beta   90.00
_cell.angle_gamma   90.00
#
_symmetry.space_group_name_H-M   'P 1'
#
loop_
_entity.id
_entity.type
_entity.pdbx_description
1 polymer ?
#
loop_
_entity_poly.entity_id
_entity_poly.type
_entity_poly.pdbx_seq_one_letter_code
_entity_poly.pdbx_strand_id
1 'polypeptide(L)'
;MRSARLNDVLKGAVQGIAELITRPGLMNVDFADVRTVMSEMGYAMMGSGVASGEDRAEEAAEMAISSPLLEDIDLSGARGVLVNITAGFDLRLDEFETVGNTIRAFASDNATVVIGTSLDPDMNDELRVTVVATGIGMDKRPEITLVTNKQVQQPVLDRYQQHGMAPLTQEQKTVAKVVNDNTPQAAKEPDYLDIPAFLRKQAD
;
A
#
# COMPACT_ATOMS: atom_id res chain seq x y z
N MET A 1 4.05 -24.06 -30.79
CA MET A 1 3.94 -24.56 -29.40
C MET A 1 4.22 -23.49 -28.34
N ARG A 2 5.29 -22.68 -28.40
CA ARG A 2 5.59 -21.66 -27.36
C ARG A 2 4.51 -20.58 -27.14
N SER A 3 3.85 -20.08 -28.19
CA SER A 3 2.82 -19.03 -28.04
C SER A 3 1.53 -19.50 -27.37
N ALA A 4 1.16 -20.78 -27.49
CA ALA A 4 -0.03 -21.32 -26.83
C ALA A 4 0.15 -21.30 -25.30
N ARG A 5 1.31 -21.79 -24.83
CA ARG A 5 1.67 -21.80 -23.41
C ARG A 5 1.74 -20.40 -22.79
N LEU A 6 2.20 -19.41 -23.56
CA LEU A 6 2.23 -18.01 -23.10
C LEU A 6 0.81 -17.44 -22.93
N ASN A 7 -0.08 -17.71 -23.87
CA ASN A 7 -1.48 -17.27 -23.77
C ASN A 7 -2.16 -17.88 -22.55
N ASP A 8 -1.86 -19.15 -22.23
CA ASP A 8 -2.40 -19.83 -21.05
C ASP A 8 -1.93 -19.18 -19.74
N VAL A 9 -0.65 -18.80 -19.66
CA VAL A 9 -0.11 -18.07 -18.50
C VAL A 9 -0.76 -16.68 -18.35
N LEU A 10 -0.86 -15.92 -19.43
CA LEU A 10 -1.49 -14.60 -19.41
C LEU A 10 -2.96 -14.68 -19.03
N LYS A 11 -3.67 -15.69 -19.57
CA LYS A 11 -5.04 -15.99 -19.19
C LYS A 11 -5.13 -16.30 -17.70
N GLY A 12 -4.27 -17.19 -17.19
CA GLY A 12 -4.23 -17.54 -15.77
C GLY A 12 -3.99 -16.33 -14.86
N ALA A 13 -3.09 -15.42 -15.25
CA ALA A 13 -2.76 -14.22 -14.47
C ALA A 13 -3.97 -13.30 -14.33
N VAL A 14 -4.59 -12.95 -15.45
CA VAL A 14 -5.77 -12.07 -15.47
C VAL A 14 -6.95 -12.74 -14.79
N GLN A 15 -7.15 -14.04 -15.05
CA GLN A 15 -8.23 -14.82 -14.47
C GLN A 15 -8.10 -14.89 -12.95
N GLY A 16 -6.93 -15.21 -12.39
CA GLY A 16 -6.75 -15.32 -10.94
C GLY A 16 -7.07 -14.02 -10.19
N ILE A 17 -6.64 -12.88 -10.73
CA ILE A 17 -6.92 -11.56 -10.11
C ILE A 17 -8.38 -11.16 -10.31
N ALA A 18 -8.93 -11.37 -11.51
CA ALA A 18 -10.31 -11.01 -11.82
C ALA A 18 -11.31 -11.85 -11.02
N GLU A 19 -11.04 -13.14 -10.82
CA GLU A 19 -11.89 -14.05 -10.06
C GLU A 19 -12.01 -13.59 -8.60
N LEU A 20 -10.91 -13.18 -7.96
CA LEU A 20 -10.92 -12.66 -6.58
C LEU A 20 -11.86 -11.47 -6.36
N ILE A 21 -12.08 -10.66 -7.40
CA ILE A 21 -12.93 -9.45 -7.33
C ILE A 21 -14.37 -9.76 -7.74
N THR A 22 -14.54 -10.63 -8.74
CA THR A 22 -15.82 -10.81 -9.44
C THR A 22 -16.60 -12.03 -9.00
N ARG A 23 -15.92 -13.08 -8.51
CA ARG A 23 -16.53 -14.32 -8.06
C ARG A 23 -16.51 -14.38 -6.54
N PRO A 24 -17.67 -14.51 -5.87
CA PRO A 24 -17.69 -14.71 -4.44
C PRO A 24 -17.09 -16.07 -4.08
N GLY A 25 -16.23 -16.09 -3.07
CA GLY A 25 -15.78 -17.29 -2.39
C GLY A 25 -16.19 -17.31 -0.92
N LEU A 26 -15.62 -18.25 -0.18
CA LEU A 26 -15.80 -18.39 1.26
C LEU A 26 -15.11 -17.23 2.01
N MET A 27 -13.90 -16.90 1.59
CA MET A 27 -13.07 -15.80 2.07
C MET A 27 -12.85 -14.83 0.90
N ASN A 28 -13.54 -13.69 0.94
CA ASN A 28 -13.44 -12.67 -0.09
C ASN A 28 -12.34 -11.65 0.24
N VAL A 29 -11.74 -11.13 -0.81
CA VAL A 29 -10.77 -10.03 -0.74
C VAL A 29 -11.42 -8.80 -1.35
N ASP A 30 -11.20 -7.62 -0.78
CA ASP A 30 -11.74 -6.39 -1.35
C ASP A 30 -10.81 -5.78 -2.40
N PHE A 31 -11.32 -4.81 -3.17
CA PHE A 31 -10.53 -4.17 -4.21
C PHE A 31 -9.38 -3.32 -3.65
N ALA A 32 -9.50 -2.81 -2.42
CA ALA A 32 -8.45 -2.01 -1.80
C ALA A 32 -7.23 -2.88 -1.44
N ASP A 33 -7.45 -4.10 -0.98
CA ASP A 33 -6.43 -5.09 -0.68
C ASP A 33 -5.68 -5.50 -1.95
N VAL A 34 -6.41 -5.87 -3.01
CA VAL A 34 -5.81 -6.21 -4.31
C VAL A 34 -5.00 -5.05 -4.86
N ARG A 35 -5.57 -3.84 -4.83
CA ARG A 35 -4.85 -2.64 -5.28
C ARG A 35 -3.59 -2.40 -4.48
N THR A 36 -3.61 -2.61 -3.17
CA THR A 36 -2.44 -2.39 -2.30
C THR A 36 -1.30 -3.30 -2.69
N VAL A 37 -1.55 -4.59 -2.86
CA VAL A 37 -0.54 -5.56 -3.29
C VAL A 37 -0.07 -5.27 -4.72
N MET A 38 -0.99 -5.01 -5.65
CA MET A 38 -0.65 -4.77 -7.07
C MET A 38 0.04 -3.41 -7.33
N SER A 39 -0.03 -2.47 -6.38
CA SER A 39 0.63 -1.15 -6.51
C SER A 39 2.10 -1.18 -6.08
N GLU A 40 2.61 -2.31 -5.59
CA GLU A 40 4.02 -2.47 -5.29
C GLU A 40 4.88 -2.27 -6.53
N MET A 41 5.88 -1.41 -6.41
CA MET A 41 6.79 -1.07 -7.51
C MET A 41 7.77 -2.22 -7.80
N GLY A 42 8.33 -2.28 -9.00
CA GLY A 42 9.30 -3.32 -9.37
C GLY A 42 8.65 -4.45 -10.17
N TYR A 43 9.26 -5.63 -10.10
CA TYR A 43 8.82 -6.77 -10.91
C TYR A 43 7.69 -7.54 -10.22
N ALA A 44 6.82 -8.10 -11.05
CA ALA A 44 5.76 -8.99 -10.64
C ALA A 44 5.90 -10.34 -11.36
N MET A 45 5.60 -11.42 -10.65
CA MET A 45 5.68 -12.78 -11.15
C MET A 45 4.45 -13.56 -10.70
N MET A 46 4.15 -14.64 -11.42
CA MET A 46 2.97 -15.45 -11.15
C MET A 46 3.32 -16.94 -11.23
N GLY A 47 2.77 -17.72 -10.31
CA GLY A 47 2.76 -19.17 -10.37
C GLY A 47 1.35 -19.72 -10.18
N SER A 48 1.08 -20.90 -10.72
CA SER A 48 -0.21 -21.57 -10.55
C SER A 48 -0.01 -23.08 -10.42
N GLY A 49 -0.77 -23.70 -9.53
CA GLY A 49 -0.83 -25.14 -9.32
C GLY A 49 -2.27 -25.62 -9.29
N VAL A 50 -2.51 -26.84 -9.76
CA VAL A 50 -3.82 -27.50 -9.71
C VAL A 50 -3.60 -28.91 -9.20
N ALA A 51 -4.31 -29.30 -8.16
CA ALA A 51 -4.28 -30.64 -7.60
C ALA A 51 -5.68 -31.13 -7.23
N SER A 52 -5.80 -32.42 -6.92
CA SER A 52 -7.05 -33.12 -6.61
C SER A 52 -6.82 -34.21 -5.56
N GLY A 53 -7.86 -34.60 -4.83
CA GLY A 53 -7.75 -35.61 -3.77
C GLY A 53 -7.48 -35.02 -2.37
N GLU A 54 -6.99 -35.85 -1.46
CA GLU A 54 -6.90 -35.53 -0.02
C GLU A 54 -5.90 -34.41 0.29
N ASP A 55 -4.71 -34.46 -0.35
CA ASP A 55 -3.61 -33.51 -0.13
C ASP A 55 -3.60 -32.35 -1.14
N ARG A 56 -4.69 -32.16 -1.90
CA ARG A 56 -4.76 -31.20 -3.01
C ARG A 56 -4.41 -29.76 -2.62
N ALA A 57 -4.67 -29.36 -1.38
CA ALA A 57 -4.39 -28.01 -0.89
C ALA A 57 -2.87 -27.75 -0.82
N GLU A 58 -2.13 -28.68 -0.21
CA GLU A 58 -0.68 -28.60 -0.07
C GLU A 58 -0.01 -28.74 -1.43
N GLU A 59 -0.37 -29.78 -2.20
CA GLU A 59 0.20 -30.03 -3.52
C GLU A 59 -0.01 -28.86 -4.49
N ALA A 60 -1.22 -28.28 -4.54
CA ALA A 60 -1.49 -27.14 -5.42
C ALA A 60 -0.70 -25.89 -4.99
N ALA A 61 -0.55 -25.66 -3.69
CA ALA A 61 0.26 -24.55 -3.17
C ALA A 61 1.74 -24.73 -3.51
N GLU A 62 2.29 -25.94 -3.30
CA GLU A 62 3.67 -26.28 -3.64
C GLU A 62 3.95 -26.14 -5.15
N MET A 63 3.03 -26.61 -6.00
CA MET A 63 3.13 -26.44 -7.45
C MET A 63 3.07 -24.96 -7.87
N ALA A 64 2.26 -24.15 -7.18
CA ALA A 64 2.16 -22.73 -7.48
C ALA A 64 3.49 -22.01 -7.19
N ILE A 65 4.12 -22.27 -6.04
CA ILE A 65 5.40 -21.62 -5.67
C ILE A 65 6.61 -22.16 -6.44
N SER A 66 6.58 -23.45 -6.81
CA SER A 66 7.66 -24.10 -7.57
C SER A 66 7.51 -23.92 -9.09
N SER A 67 6.62 -23.02 -9.52
CA SER A 67 6.43 -22.74 -10.95
C SER A 67 7.74 -22.24 -11.59
N PRO A 68 8.05 -22.63 -12.83
CA PRO A 68 9.22 -22.12 -13.57
C PRO A 68 9.21 -20.60 -13.78
N LEU A 69 8.05 -19.96 -13.61
CA LEU A 69 7.92 -18.51 -13.61
C LEU A 69 8.35 -17.87 -12.28
N LEU A 70 8.68 -18.67 -11.26
CA LEU A 70 9.13 -18.24 -9.94
C LEU A 70 10.49 -18.85 -9.56
N GLU A 71 10.98 -19.88 -10.28
CA GLU A 71 12.21 -20.64 -9.97
C GLU A 71 13.48 -19.79 -9.75
N ASP A 72 13.66 -18.70 -10.50
CA ASP A 72 14.85 -17.83 -10.41
C ASP A 72 14.70 -16.68 -9.42
N ILE A 73 13.58 -16.60 -8.70
CA ILE A 73 13.24 -15.45 -7.86
C ILE A 73 12.95 -15.92 -6.44
N ASP A 74 13.71 -15.36 -5.51
CA ASP A 74 13.45 -15.53 -4.09
C ASP A 74 12.18 -14.75 -3.69
N LEU A 75 11.10 -15.48 -3.40
CA LEU A 75 9.84 -14.93 -2.87
C LEU A 75 10.05 -14.18 -1.55
N SER A 76 11.16 -14.40 -0.84
CA SER A 76 11.54 -13.64 0.36
C SER A 76 11.78 -12.15 0.09
N GLY A 77 12.03 -11.78 -1.18
CA GLY A 77 12.20 -10.40 -1.63
C GLY A 77 10.90 -9.70 -2.06
N ALA A 78 9.78 -10.43 -2.15
CA ALA A 78 8.50 -9.84 -2.52
C ALA A 78 7.95 -8.97 -1.38
N ARG A 79 7.36 -7.82 -1.73
CA ARG A 79 6.69 -6.91 -0.77
C ARG A 79 5.20 -7.14 -0.68
N GLY A 80 4.62 -7.68 -1.75
CA GLY A 80 3.21 -8.00 -1.82
C GLY A 80 3.01 -9.37 -2.46
N VAL A 81 2.17 -10.20 -1.84
CA VAL A 81 1.80 -11.52 -2.35
C VAL A 81 0.29 -11.62 -2.36
N LEU A 82 -0.29 -11.89 -3.54
CA LEU A 82 -1.71 -12.13 -3.72
C LEU A 82 -1.92 -13.61 -4.05
N VAL A 83 -2.82 -14.27 -3.34
CA VAL A 83 -3.15 -15.67 -3.53
C VAL A 83 -4.63 -15.81 -3.82
N ASN A 84 -4.96 -16.48 -4.93
CA ASN A 84 -6.32 -16.91 -5.25
C ASN A 84 -6.41 -18.44 -5.14
N ILE A 85 -7.37 -18.90 -4.36
CA ILE A 85 -7.74 -20.32 -4.25
C ILE A 85 -9.06 -20.52 -4.96
N THR A 86 -9.04 -21.17 -6.13
CA THR A 86 -10.26 -21.54 -6.87
C THR A 86 -10.59 -23.00 -6.63
N ALA A 87 -11.79 -23.29 -6.17
CA ALA A 87 -12.28 -24.66 -5.93
C ALA A 87 -13.81 -24.72 -6.05
N GLY A 88 -14.36 -25.93 -6.00
CA GLY A 88 -15.79 -26.14 -5.91
C GLY A 88 -16.38 -25.78 -4.55
N PHE A 89 -17.68 -26.07 -4.38
CA PHE A 89 -18.37 -25.91 -3.08
C PHE A 89 -17.88 -26.88 -1.99
N ASP A 90 -16.98 -27.79 -2.35
CA ASP A 90 -16.32 -28.75 -1.49
C ASP A 90 -15.05 -28.19 -0.83
N LEU A 91 -14.68 -26.92 -1.06
CA LEU A 91 -13.58 -26.25 -0.38
C LEU A 91 -13.79 -26.21 1.12
N ARG A 92 -12.82 -26.74 1.87
CA ARG A 92 -12.84 -26.78 3.33
C ARG A 92 -11.93 -25.70 3.95
N LEU A 93 -12.18 -25.38 5.23
CA LEU A 93 -11.41 -24.37 5.95
C LEU A 93 -9.96 -24.81 6.24
N ASP A 94 -9.76 -26.10 6.53
CA ASP A 94 -8.42 -26.70 6.70
C ASP A 94 -7.61 -26.59 5.41
N GLU A 95 -8.22 -26.81 4.25
CA GLU A 95 -7.56 -26.62 2.95
C GLU A 95 -7.12 -25.17 2.73
N PHE A 96 -7.98 -24.21 3.07
CA PHE A 96 -7.65 -22.79 3.03
C PHE A 96 -6.47 -22.43 3.95
N GLU A 97 -6.48 -22.93 5.19
CA GLU A 97 -5.40 -22.72 6.16
C GLU A 97 -4.08 -23.35 5.70
N THR A 98 -4.13 -24.57 5.16
CA THR A 98 -2.96 -25.26 4.61
C THR A 98 -2.31 -24.44 3.50
N VAL A 99 -3.08 -24.01 2.49
CA VAL A 99 -2.54 -23.15 1.42
C VAL A 99 -1.93 -21.87 2.01
N GLY A 100 -2.65 -21.21 2.92
CA GLY A 100 -2.17 -19.96 3.50
C GLY A 100 -0.88 -20.11 4.32
N ASN A 101 -0.73 -21.21 5.05
CA ASN A 101 0.48 -21.51 5.81
C ASN A 101 1.65 -21.86 4.89
N THR A 102 1.41 -22.67 3.86
CA THR A 102 2.43 -23.00 2.86
C THR A 102 2.95 -21.73 2.19
N ILE A 103 2.09 -20.85 1.65
CA ILE A 103 2.56 -19.62 0.99
C ILE A 103 3.30 -18.68 1.95
N ARG A 104 2.81 -18.52 3.19
CA ARG A 104 3.48 -17.67 4.19
C ARG A 104 4.88 -18.17 4.55
N ALA A 105 5.12 -19.48 4.52
CA ALA A 105 6.45 -20.03 4.79
C ALA A 105 7.51 -19.62 3.74
N PHE A 106 7.09 -19.25 2.52
CA PHE A 106 7.99 -18.80 1.45
C PHE A 106 7.98 -17.27 1.27
N ALA A 107 7.02 -16.56 1.87
CA ALA A 107 6.93 -15.11 1.80
C ALA A 107 7.85 -14.44 2.82
N SER A 108 8.24 -13.19 2.55
CA SER A 108 8.94 -12.35 3.53
C SER A 108 8.06 -12.06 4.74
N ASP A 109 8.64 -12.01 5.95
CA ASP A 109 7.94 -11.52 7.16
C ASP A 109 7.40 -10.08 7.00
N ASN A 110 8.01 -9.30 6.10
CA ASN A 110 7.60 -7.92 5.81
C ASN A 110 6.67 -7.81 4.58
N ALA A 111 6.27 -8.93 3.98
CA ALA A 111 5.39 -8.93 2.82
C ALA A 111 3.93 -8.77 3.24
N THR A 112 3.18 -7.96 2.50
CA THR A 112 1.72 -7.92 2.61
C THR A 112 1.16 -9.12 1.86
N VAL A 113 0.65 -10.11 2.59
CA VAL A 113 0.07 -11.34 2.02
C VAL A 113 -1.45 -11.26 2.07
N VAL A 114 -2.09 -11.27 0.91
CA VAL A 114 -3.55 -11.26 0.73
C VAL A 114 -3.98 -12.58 0.13
N ILE A 115 -4.88 -13.30 0.79
CA ILE A 115 -5.36 -14.61 0.38
C ILE A 115 -6.88 -14.54 0.24
N GLY A 116 -7.38 -14.88 -0.93
CA GLY A 116 -8.80 -15.00 -1.19
C GLY A 116 -9.16 -16.31 -1.84
N THR A 117 -10.46 -16.56 -1.87
CA THR A 117 -11.06 -17.75 -2.46
C THR A 117 -12.06 -17.35 -3.53
N SER A 118 -12.18 -18.17 -4.55
CA SER A 118 -13.19 -18.04 -5.61
C SER A 118 -13.87 -19.38 -5.79
N LEU A 119 -15.21 -19.41 -5.83
CA LEU A 119 -15.94 -20.65 -6.07
C LEU A 119 -16.21 -20.85 -7.56
N ASP A 120 -15.87 -22.02 -8.07
CA ASP A 120 -16.20 -22.46 -9.43
C ASP A 120 -17.03 -23.76 -9.36
N PRO A 121 -18.35 -23.71 -9.64
CA PRO A 121 -19.21 -24.89 -9.59
C PRO A 121 -18.80 -26.03 -10.54
N ASP A 122 -18.02 -25.71 -11.58
CA ASP A 122 -17.56 -26.70 -12.55
C ASP A 122 -16.31 -27.46 -12.06
N MET A 123 -15.65 -26.96 -11.01
CA MET A 123 -14.52 -27.63 -10.36
C MET A 123 -15.06 -28.57 -9.27
N ASN A 124 -14.93 -29.88 -9.49
CA ASN A 124 -15.28 -30.90 -8.50
C ASN A 124 -14.03 -31.66 -8.12
N ASP A 125 -13.75 -31.78 -6.82
CA ASP A 125 -12.56 -32.46 -6.28
C ASP A 125 -11.21 -31.84 -6.71
N GLU A 126 -11.22 -30.72 -7.45
CA GLU A 126 -10.05 -29.98 -7.87
C GLU A 126 -9.89 -28.68 -7.08
N LEU A 127 -8.64 -28.35 -6.76
CA LEU A 127 -8.24 -27.10 -6.12
C LEU A 127 -7.11 -26.46 -6.95
N ARG A 128 -7.32 -25.22 -7.36
CA ARG A 128 -6.34 -24.40 -8.08
C ARG A 128 -5.83 -23.28 -7.18
N VAL A 129 -4.52 -23.23 -6.97
CA VAL A 129 -3.86 -22.10 -6.31
C VAL A 129 -3.18 -21.25 -7.37
N THR A 130 -3.40 -19.95 -7.33
CA THR A 130 -2.69 -18.96 -8.15
C THR A 130 -2.03 -17.94 -7.24
N VAL A 131 -0.71 -17.77 -7.37
CA VAL A 131 0.10 -16.84 -6.59
C VAL A 131 0.60 -15.75 -7.51
N VAL A 132 0.46 -14.50 -7.09
CA VAL A 132 1.07 -13.34 -7.76
C VAL A 132 1.94 -12.62 -6.75
N ALA A 133 3.25 -12.62 -6.99
CA ALA A 133 4.23 -11.91 -6.19
C ALA A 133 4.59 -10.59 -6.85
N THR A 134 4.70 -9.53 -6.06
CA THR A 134 4.97 -8.15 -6.50
C THR A 134 6.00 -7.50 -5.58
N GLY A 135 6.64 -6.41 -6.03
CA GLY A 135 7.68 -5.77 -5.23
C GLY A 135 9.07 -6.41 -5.37
N ILE A 136 9.26 -7.33 -6.32
CA ILE A 136 10.49 -8.10 -6.48
C ILE A 136 11.60 -7.25 -7.11
N GLY A 137 12.83 -7.43 -6.65
CA GLY A 137 14.02 -6.76 -7.20
C GLY A 137 14.15 -5.29 -6.79
N MET A 138 13.33 -4.83 -5.84
CA MET A 138 13.54 -3.55 -5.18
C MET A 138 14.52 -3.74 -4.03
N ASP A 139 15.81 -3.57 -4.31
CA ASP A 139 16.84 -3.45 -3.26
C ASP A 139 16.34 -2.52 -2.15
N LYS A 140 16.50 -2.96 -0.90
CA LYS A 140 16.18 -2.15 0.29
C LYS A 140 16.85 -0.79 0.13
N ARG A 141 16.08 0.25 -0.24
CA ARG A 141 16.55 1.62 -0.07
C ARG A 141 16.93 1.74 1.40
N PRO A 142 18.19 2.05 1.74
CA PRO A 142 18.59 2.16 3.12
C PRO A 142 17.69 3.23 3.75
N GLU A 143 16.99 2.87 4.81
CA GLU A 143 16.27 3.81 5.65
C GLU A 143 17.34 4.79 6.18
N ILE A 144 17.37 6.00 5.64
CA ILE A 144 18.28 7.03 6.13
C ILE A 144 17.71 7.49 7.46
N THR A 145 18.17 6.90 8.56
CA THR A 145 17.89 7.41 9.90
C THR A 145 18.57 8.77 10.04
N LEU A 146 17.81 9.84 9.85
CA LEU A 146 18.25 11.21 10.08
C LEU A 146 18.49 11.40 11.58
N VAL A 147 19.74 11.21 12.03
CA VAL A 147 20.16 11.56 13.38
C VAL A 147 20.17 13.08 13.50
N THR A 148 19.06 13.67 13.94
CA THR A 148 18.99 15.10 14.25
C THR A 148 19.84 15.38 15.49
N ASN A 149 21.04 15.89 15.26
CA ASN A 149 21.96 16.30 16.33
C ASN A 149 21.45 17.61 16.94
N LYS A 150 20.58 17.52 17.96
CA LYS A 150 20.17 18.69 18.77
C LYS A 150 21.35 19.14 19.63
N GLN A 151 22.18 20.04 19.10
CA GLN A 151 23.09 20.83 19.93
C GLN A 151 22.27 21.80 20.79
N VAL A 152 22.25 21.54 22.09
CA VAL A 152 21.59 22.39 23.10
C VAL A 152 22.41 23.67 23.26
N GLN A 153 21.93 24.78 22.68
CA GLN A 153 22.44 26.12 23.00
C GLN A 153 21.82 26.60 24.31
N GLN A 154 22.65 26.83 25.32
CA GLN A 154 22.26 27.47 26.58
C GLN A 154 22.08 28.98 26.35
N PRO A 155 21.01 29.60 26.88
CA PRO A 155 20.85 31.05 26.81
C PRO A 155 21.70 31.75 27.89
N VAL A 156 22.53 32.71 27.47
CA VAL A 156 23.28 33.60 28.36
C VAL A 156 22.36 34.76 28.74
N LEU A 157 21.97 34.83 30.01
CA LEU A 157 21.19 35.93 30.60
C LEU A 157 22.10 36.86 31.42
N ASP A 158 21.75 38.15 31.40
CA ASP A 158 22.20 39.26 32.23
C ASP A 158 23.58 39.89 31.99
N ARG A 159 23.60 41.03 31.28
CA ARG A 159 24.33 42.22 31.76
C ARG A 159 24.03 43.54 31.02
N TYR A 160 22.90 44.21 31.25
CA TYR A 160 22.81 45.67 31.05
C TYR A 160 21.77 46.32 31.98
N GLN A 161 22.20 46.72 33.17
CA GLN A 161 21.57 47.80 33.93
C GLN A 161 22.66 48.61 34.63
N GLN A 162 22.94 49.82 34.13
CA GLN A 162 23.13 51.01 34.95
C GLN A 162 23.39 52.24 34.08
N HIS A 163 22.81 53.38 34.50
CA HIS A 163 22.77 54.72 33.89
C HIS A 163 21.69 54.85 32.79
N GLY A 164 20.55 55.53 32.94
CA GLY A 164 20.09 56.52 33.90
C GLY A 164 19.67 57.80 33.13
N MET A 165 18.36 58.10 33.04
CA MET A 165 17.72 59.45 33.03
C MET A 165 16.28 59.45 32.44
N ALA A 166 15.35 59.86 33.33
CA ALA A 166 14.01 60.49 33.26
C ALA A 166 12.94 60.25 32.14
N PRO A 167 11.64 60.32 32.49
CA PRO A 167 10.51 59.92 31.64
C PRO A 167 9.81 61.11 30.95
N LEU A 168 9.21 60.85 29.77
CA LEU A 168 8.17 61.71 29.19
C LEU A 168 6.89 60.88 29.01
N THR A 169 5.83 61.35 29.65
CA THR A 169 4.48 60.79 29.63
C THR A 169 3.74 61.30 28.40
N GLN A 170 3.18 60.40 27.57
CA GLN A 170 2.01 60.74 26.75
C GLN A 170 1.17 59.50 26.39
N GLU A 171 -0.03 59.50 26.98
CA GLU A 171 -1.32 58.95 26.57
C GLU A 171 -1.46 57.55 25.94
N GLN A 172 -2.28 56.74 26.62
CA GLN A 172 -2.92 55.52 26.14
C GLN A 172 -3.84 55.78 24.94
N LYS A 173 -3.66 55.00 23.87
CA LYS A 173 -4.75 54.42 23.06
C LYS A 173 -4.25 53.16 22.35
N THR A 174 -5.00 52.09 22.55
CA THR A 174 -4.77 50.71 22.09
C THR A 174 -4.65 50.64 20.57
N VAL A 175 -3.55 50.06 20.07
CA VAL A 175 -3.35 49.76 18.64
C VAL A 175 -3.36 48.25 18.45
N ALA A 176 -4.29 47.78 17.63
CA ALA A 176 -4.27 46.44 17.07
C ALA A 176 -3.13 46.30 16.03
N LYS A 177 -2.38 45.20 16.06
CA LYS A 177 -2.06 44.46 14.82
C LYS A 177 -1.52 43.05 15.08
N VAL A 178 -2.30 42.11 14.57
CA VAL A 178 -1.99 40.76 14.10
C VAL A 178 -0.58 40.57 13.52
N VAL A 179 0.07 39.48 13.95
CA VAL A 179 1.04 38.69 13.18
C VAL A 179 0.26 37.60 12.47
N ASN A 180 0.46 37.44 11.15
CA ASN A 180 0.05 36.24 10.44
C ASN A 180 1.30 35.66 9.76
N ASP A 181 1.62 34.41 10.11
CA ASP A 181 2.45 33.55 9.29
C ASP A 181 1.68 33.18 8.03
N ASN A 182 2.30 33.40 6.87
CA ASN A 182 1.97 32.69 5.64
C ASN A 182 2.41 31.23 5.85
N THR A 183 1.54 30.24 5.73
CA THR A 183 1.08 29.77 4.42
C THR A 183 -0.25 29.05 4.55
N PRO A 184 -1.22 29.27 3.65
CA PRO A 184 -1.82 28.10 3.00
C PRO A 184 -2.26 28.31 1.54
N GLN A 185 -1.95 27.30 0.73
CA GLN A 185 -2.90 26.52 -0.08
C GLN A 185 -4.18 27.17 -0.65
N ALA A 186 -4.30 26.95 -1.97
CA ALA A 186 -5.51 26.60 -2.72
C ALA A 186 -6.59 27.67 -2.93
N ALA A 187 -6.74 27.99 -4.22
CA ALA A 187 -7.87 28.68 -4.82
C ALA A 187 -9.22 28.09 -4.39
N LYS A 188 -10.02 28.94 -3.73
CA LYS A 188 -11.48 28.98 -3.83
C LYS A 188 -11.86 30.42 -4.17
N GLU A 189 -12.83 30.57 -5.06
CA GLU A 189 -13.28 31.83 -5.65
C GLU A 189 -13.63 32.89 -4.58
N PRO A 190 -13.28 34.18 -4.79
CA PRO A 190 -13.35 35.19 -3.75
C PRO A 190 -14.77 35.73 -3.53
N ASP A 191 -15.17 35.76 -2.26
CA ASP A 191 -16.41 36.36 -1.77
C ASP A 191 -16.38 37.89 -1.93
N TYR A 192 -17.40 38.43 -2.60
CA TYR A 192 -17.51 39.85 -2.96
C TYR A 192 -17.71 40.77 -1.74
N LEU A 193 -17.93 40.20 -0.55
CA LEU A 193 -18.13 40.92 0.70
C LEU A 193 -16.84 41.45 1.34
N ASP A 194 -15.67 40.89 1.02
CA ASP A 194 -14.40 41.22 1.67
C ASP A 194 -13.63 42.38 1.03
N ILE A 195 -14.15 42.96 -0.05
CA ILE A 195 -13.47 44.03 -0.77
C ILE A 195 -13.79 45.39 -0.12
N PRO A 196 -12.78 46.10 0.44
CA PRO A 196 -12.97 47.41 1.05
C PRO A 196 -13.53 48.43 0.03
N ALA A 197 -14.45 49.27 0.48
CA ALA A 197 -15.26 50.14 -0.39
C ALA A 197 -14.45 51.08 -1.31
N PHE A 198 -13.21 51.44 -0.95
CA PHE A 198 -12.37 52.33 -1.74
C PHE A 198 -11.71 51.67 -2.96
N LEU A 199 -11.63 50.34 -3.02
CA LEU A 199 -11.05 49.59 -4.14
C LEU A 199 -12.08 49.27 -5.25
N ARG A 200 -13.37 49.56 -5.03
CA ARG A 200 -14.43 49.27 -6.01
C ARG A 200 -14.50 50.26 -7.18
N LYS A 201 -13.68 51.31 -7.19
CA LYS A 201 -13.82 52.46 -8.11
C LYS A 201 -12.69 52.64 -9.13
N GLN A 202 -11.95 51.59 -9.47
CA GLN A 202 -11.02 51.62 -10.61
C GLN A 202 -11.34 50.60 -11.71
N ALA A 203 -12.54 50.00 -11.65
CA ALA A 203 -13.05 49.13 -12.70
C ALA A 203 -14.38 49.70 -13.21
N ASP A 204 -14.32 50.92 -13.76
CA ASP A 204 -15.23 51.44 -14.79
C ASP A 204 -14.37 52.32 -15.72
#